data_AF-B4P675-F1
#
_entry.id   AF-B4P675-F1
#
_cell.length_a   1.000
_cell.length_b   1.000
_cell.length_c   1.000
_cell.angle_alpha   90.00
_cell.angle_beta   90.00
_cell.angle_gamma   90.00
#
_symmetry.space_group_name_H-M   'P 1'
#
loop_
_entity.id
_entity.type
_entity.pdbx_description
1 polymer ?
#
loop_
_entity_poly.entity_id
_entity_poly.type
_entity_poly.pdbx_seq_one_letter_code
_entity_poly.pdbx_strand_id
1 'polypeptide(L)'
;MTMLVATLQPEYVPVGITPILNWKEPPILKYCDEDYLLLVLALSICTQFLLMIYVGFAFMQPSSLRKRQLIEDQQKTYASFIFRRLLFQLDEAFFPSKGQERLDSCLKSSENVVLAIQLFRRDAFKVLQPGQSLSSALASDLYYVLDEEEHELVFNGYGCSHSRVEVTEELLVYLLYPERNLSGKK
;
A
#
# COMPACT_ATOMS: atom_id res chain seq x y z
N MET A 1 81.30 -46.50 -23.22
CA MET A 1 81.22 -45.06 -23.51
C MET A 1 80.64 -44.93 -24.91
N THR A 2 79.32 -44.86 -24.98
CA THR A 2 78.48 -44.88 -26.18
C THR A 2 78.32 -43.46 -26.69
N MET A 3 78.81 -43.18 -27.90
CA MET A 3 78.62 -41.89 -28.57
C MET A 3 77.80 -42.13 -29.85
N LEU A 4 76.48 -41.94 -29.73
CA LEU A 4 75.52 -41.96 -30.83
C LEU A 4 75.61 -40.61 -31.56
N VAL A 5 76.32 -40.60 -32.69
CA VAL A 5 76.33 -39.48 -33.64
C VAL A 5 75.08 -39.63 -34.52
N ALA A 6 74.06 -38.83 -34.22
CA ALA A 6 72.86 -38.70 -35.04
C ALA A 6 73.21 -37.97 -36.34
N THR A 7 73.16 -38.70 -37.45
CA THR A 7 73.29 -38.14 -38.79
C THR A 7 71.92 -37.57 -39.22
N LEU A 8 71.89 -36.26 -39.41
CA LEU A 8 70.80 -35.50 -40.03
C LEU A 8 70.55 -36.04 -41.46
N GLN A 9 69.40 -36.69 -41.68
CA GLN A 9 68.92 -36.99 -43.03
C GLN A 9 68.13 -35.78 -43.58
N PRO A 10 68.32 -35.43 -44.86
CA PRO A 10 67.64 -34.32 -45.50
C PRO A 10 66.18 -34.67 -45.84
N GLU A 11 65.32 -33.66 -45.73
CA GLU A 11 63.90 -33.64 -46.11
C GLU A 11 63.62 -34.38 -47.42
N TYR A 12 62.88 -35.49 -47.31
CA TYR A 12 62.24 -36.14 -48.44
C TYR A 12 60.82 -35.58 -48.55
N VAL A 13 60.58 -34.70 -49.53
CA VAL A 13 59.25 -34.15 -49.86
C VAL A 13 58.68 -34.98 -51.02
N PRO A 14 57.65 -35.82 -50.82
CA PRO A 14 56.94 -36.41 -51.94
C PRO A 14 56.03 -35.36 -52.59
N VAL A 15 56.34 -35.03 -53.84
CA VAL A 15 55.52 -34.24 -54.75
C VAL A 15 54.23 -35.01 -55.03
N GLY A 16 53.06 -34.40 -54.77
CA GLY A 16 51.79 -34.89 -55.32
C GLY A 16 50.59 -35.06 -54.37
N ILE A 17 50.61 -34.52 -53.16
CA ILE A 17 49.41 -34.46 -52.30
C ILE A 17 49.14 -33.01 -51.96
N THR A 18 48.02 -32.45 -52.44
CA THR A 18 47.50 -31.17 -51.96
C THR A 18 47.27 -31.26 -50.45
N PRO A 19 47.93 -30.43 -49.60
CA PRO A 19 47.56 -30.35 -48.20
C PRO A 19 46.17 -29.69 -48.14
N ILE A 20 45.15 -30.54 -48.00
CA ILE A 20 43.87 -30.12 -47.46
C ILE A 20 44.18 -29.56 -46.07
N LEU A 21 43.60 -28.41 -45.74
CA LEU A 21 43.75 -27.64 -44.50
C LEU A 21 44.86 -26.57 -44.54
N ASN A 22 44.49 -25.42 -45.10
CA ASN A 22 45.16 -24.13 -44.90
C ASN A 22 44.84 -23.63 -43.49
N TRP A 23 45.68 -23.92 -42.48
CA TRP A 23 45.53 -23.43 -41.08
C TRP A 23 45.96 -21.96 -40.93
N LYS A 24 46.00 -21.20 -42.02
CA LYS A 24 46.63 -19.88 -42.09
C LYS A 24 45.63 -18.73 -42.17
N GLU A 25 44.36 -18.98 -41.85
CA GLU A 25 43.39 -17.92 -41.56
C GLU A 25 43.22 -17.80 -40.04
N PRO A 26 43.66 -16.69 -39.42
CA PRO A 26 43.31 -16.42 -38.03
C PRO A 26 41.79 -16.27 -37.95
N PRO A 27 41.15 -16.81 -36.92
CA PRO A 27 39.72 -17.00 -36.95
C PRO A 27 39.04 -15.64 -36.70
N ILE A 28 37.96 -15.40 -37.44
CA ILE A 28 36.98 -14.31 -37.23
C ILE A 28 36.43 -14.32 -35.78
N LEU A 29 36.75 -15.35 -34.99
CA LEU A 29 36.40 -15.57 -33.59
C LEU A 29 36.87 -14.47 -32.62
N LYS A 30 37.95 -13.75 -32.91
CA LYS A 30 38.49 -12.74 -31.97
C LYS A 30 37.58 -11.52 -31.80
N TYR A 31 36.86 -11.13 -32.85
CA TYR A 31 35.96 -9.98 -32.81
C TYR A 31 34.63 -10.34 -32.14
N CYS A 32 34.14 -11.57 -32.34
CA CYS A 32 32.94 -12.05 -31.67
C CYS A 32 33.12 -12.21 -30.16
N ASP A 33 34.29 -12.67 -29.69
CA ASP A 33 34.53 -12.94 -28.27
C ASP A 33 34.45 -11.67 -27.40
N GLU A 34 34.94 -10.54 -27.89
CA GLU A 34 34.85 -9.24 -27.20
C GLU A 34 33.40 -8.75 -27.09
N ASP A 35 32.61 -8.89 -28.16
CA ASP A 35 31.18 -8.52 -28.15
C ASP A 35 30.35 -9.42 -27.22
N TYR A 36 30.63 -10.72 -27.19
CA TYR A 36 29.99 -11.65 -26.25
C TYR A 36 30.40 -11.37 -24.80
N LEU A 37 31.67 -11.07 -24.55
CA LEU A 37 32.17 -10.70 -23.23
C LEU A 37 31.51 -9.39 -22.75
N LEU A 38 31.37 -8.41 -23.63
CA LEU A 38 30.69 -7.14 -23.35
C LEU A 38 29.20 -7.36 -23.05
N LEU A 39 28.54 -8.24 -23.80
CA LEU A 39 27.13 -8.59 -23.59
C LEU A 39 26.93 -9.34 -22.26
N VAL A 40 27.81 -10.28 -21.91
CA VAL A 40 27.78 -10.97 -20.62
C VAL A 40 28.03 -10.00 -19.46
N LEU A 41 28.97 -9.06 -19.61
CA LEU A 41 29.21 -8.02 -18.64
C LEU A 41 27.99 -7.10 -18.48
N ALA A 42 27.37 -6.68 -19.58
CA ALA A 42 26.16 -5.88 -19.57
C ALA A 42 25.00 -6.61 -18.86
N LEU A 43 24.79 -7.89 -19.17
CA LEU A 43 23.77 -8.72 -18.49
C LEU A 43 24.08 -8.90 -17.00
N SER A 44 25.35 -9.08 -16.63
CA SER A 44 25.78 -9.15 -15.24
C SER A 44 25.49 -7.84 -14.49
N ILE A 45 25.78 -6.71 -15.12
CA ILE A 45 25.50 -5.39 -14.53
C ILE A 45 23.99 -5.18 -14.41
N CYS A 46 23.22 -5.48 -15.46
CA CYS A 46 21.76 -5.37 -15.43
C CYS A 46 21.12 -6.26 -14.37
N THR A 47 21.59 -7.51 -14.22
CA THR A 47 21.08 -8.41 -13.18
C THR A 47 21.41 -7.90 -11.78
N GLN A 48 22.61 -7.37 -11.55
CA GLN A 48 22.97 -6.73 -10.28
C GLN A 48 22.11 -5.50 -9.97
N PHE A 49 21.81 -4.66 -10.96
CA PHE A 49 20.90 -3.53 -10.80
C PHE A 49 19.48 -3.99 -10.48
N LEU A 50 18.95 -5.00 -11.18
CA LEU A 50 17.63 -5.57 -10.88
C LEU A 50 17.57 -6.16 -9.48
N LEU A 51 18.63 -6.83 -9.04
CA LEU A 51 18.74 -7.41 -7.69
C LEU A 51 18.77 -6.31 -6.63
N MET A 52 19.52 -5.23 -6.86
CA MET A 52 19.55 -4.06 -5.98
C MET A 52 18.15 -3.41 -5.88
N ILE A 53 17.47 -3.22 -7.01
CA ILE A 53 16.11 -2.68 -7.05
C ILE A 53 15.13 -3.59 -6.28
N TYR A 54 15.20 -4.90 -6.50
CA TYR A 54 14.35 -5.87 -5.83
C TYR A 54 14.56 -5.88 -4.30
N VAL A 55 15.82 -5.87 -3.85
CA VAL A 55 16.15 -5.77 -2.41
C VAL A 55 15.66 -4.45 -1.84
N GLY A 56 15.80 -3.35 -2.58
CA GLY A 56 15.25 -2.04 -2.22
C GLY A 56 13.72 -2.08 -2.04
N PHE A 57 12.99 -2.74 -2.95
CA PHE A 57 11.55 -2.94 -2.81
C PHE A 57 11.20 -3.83 -1.62
N ALA A 58 11.92 -4.93 -1.40
CA ALA A 58 11.71 -5.82 -0.26
C ALA A 58 11.95 -5.11 1.07
N PHE A 59 12.92 -4.18 1.13
CA PHE A 59 13.18 -3.37 2.31
C PHE A 59 12.12 -2.27 2.53
N MET A 60 11.53 -1.74 1.47
CA MET A 60 10.42 -0.78 1.55
C MET A 60 9.05 -1.44 1.80
N GLN A 61 8.91 -2.74 1.51
CA GLN A 61 7.68 -3.49 1.79
C GLN A 61 7.22 -3.41 3.26
N PRO A 62 8.06 -3.58 4.29
CA PRO A 62 7.64 -3.44 5.69
C PRO A 62 7.16 -2.02 6.05
N SER A 63 7.68 -0.96 5.40
CA SER A 63 7.20 0.39 5.65
C SER A 63 5.80 0.62 5.08
N SER A 64 5.49 0.01 3.93
CA SER A 64 4.14 0.04 3.34
C SER A 64 3.10 -0.71 4.19
N LEU A 65 3.47 -1.86 4.76
CA LEU A 65 2.60 -2.62 5.67
C LEU A 65 2.35 -1.88 6.97
N ARG A 66 3.40 -1.31 7.57
CA ARG A 66 3.27 -0.51 8.80
C ARG A 66 2.41 0.74 8.58
N LYS A 67 2.58 1.41 7.43
CA LYS A 67 1.74 2.55 7.05
C LYS A 67 0.27 2.14 6.91
N ARG A 68 0.00 0.99 6.29
CA ARG A 68 -1.34 0.45 6.15
C ARG A 68 -1.99 0.16 7.51
N GLN A 69 -1.27 -0.50 8.42
CA GLN A 69 -1.76 -0.76 9.78
C GLN A 69 -2.10 0.52 10.52
N LEU A 70 -1.25 1.55 10.42
CA LEU A 70 -1.50 2.85 11.04
C LEU A 70 -2.78 3.50 10.49
N ILE A 71 -3.00 3.46 9.18
CA ILE A 71 -4.21 3.99 8.55
C ILE A 71 -5.46 3.22 9.03
N GLU A 72 -5.38 1.89 9.12
CA GLU A 72 -6.48 1.06 9.62
C GLU A 72 -6.82 1.39 11.09
N ASP A 73 -5.82 1.62 11.93
CA ASP A 73 -6.02 2.03 13.33
C ASP A 73 -6.59 3.45 13.46
N GLN A 74 -6.11 4.39 12.64
CA GLN A 74 -6.68 5.74 12.55
C GLN A 74 -8.13 5.71 12.07
N GLN A 75 -8.44 4.89 11.07
CA GLN A 75 -9.79 4.70 10.54
C GLN A 75 -10.75 4.19 11.63
N LYS A 76 -10.33 3.21 12.44
CA LYS A 76 -11.13 2.72 13.59
C LYS A 76 -11.36 3.80 14.65
N THR A 77 -10.32 4.58 14.94
CA THR A 77 -10.40 5.68 15.90
C THR A 77 -11.38 6.75 15.42
N TYR A 78 -11.28 7.13 14.14
CA TYR A 78 -12.19 8.06 13.50
C TYR A 78 -13.63 7.54 13.45
N ALA A 79 -13.84 6.26 13.13
CA ALA A 79 -15.16 5.60 13.16
C ALA A 79 -15.81 5.70 14.54
N SER A 80 -15.01 5.48 15.59
CA SER A 80 -15.48 5.57 16.97
C SER A 80 -15.77 7.02 17.37
N PHE A 81 -14.99 7.97 16.88
CA PHE A 81 -15.23 9.41 17.05
C PHE A 81 -16.55 9.86 16.40
N ILE A 82 -16.79 9.55 15.12
CA ILE A 82 -18.00 10.01 14.41
C ILE A 82 -19.28 9.45 15.03
N PHE A 83 -19.22 8.23 15.59
CA PHE A 83 -20.35 7.63 16.31
C PHE A 83 -20.63 8.34 17.63
N ARG A 84 -19.58 8.60 18.44
CA ARG A 84 -19.71 9.35 19.69
C ARG A 84 -20.22 10.77 19.47
N ARG A 85 -19.74 11.42 18.41
CA ARG A 85 -20.24 12.72 17.97
C ARG A 85 -21.72 12.67 17.55
N LEU A 86 -22.15 11.64 16.83
CA LEU A 86 -23.56 11.46 16.52
C LEU A 86 -24.40 11.35 17.80
N LEU A 87 -23.99 10.53 18.77
CA LEU A 87 -24.71 10.39 20.04
C LEU A 87 -24.83 11.72 20.77
N PHE A 88 -23.72 12.46 20.89
CA PHE A 88 -23.71 13.79 21.49
C PHE A 88 -24.69 14.75 20.81
N GLN A 89 -24.66 14.83 19.47
CA GLN A 89 -25.54 15.71 18.71
C GLN A 89 -27.02 15.31 18.80
N LEU A 90 -27.32 14.01 18.88
CA LEU A 90 -28.68 13.53 19.09
C LEU A 90 -29.17 13.86 20.50
N ASP A 91 -28.35 13.61 21.52
CA ASP A 91 -28.72 13.92 22.91
C ASP A 91 -28.93 15.42 23.12
N GLU A 92 -28.09 16.28 22.53
CA GLU A 92 -28.29 17.73 22.52
C GLU A 92 -29.59 18.13 21.82
N ALA A 93 -29.92 17.50 20.70
CA ALA A 93 -31.14 17.79 19.96
C ALA A 93 -32.41 17.31 20.70
N PHE A 94 -32.37 16.18 21.40
CA PHE A 94 -33.52 15.62 22.13
C PHE A 94 -33.71 16.24 23.52
N PHE A 95 -32.64 16.73 24.15
CA PHE A 95 -32.69 17.33 25.49
C PHE A 95 -32.20 18.79 25.47
N PRO A 96 -32.88 19.71 24.76
CA PRO A 96 -32.49 21.11 24.72
C PRO A 96 -32.56 21.72 26.12
N SER A 97 -31.55 22.52 26.46
CA SER A 97 -31.44 23.24 27.74
C SER A 97 -32.75 24.01 28.03
N LYS A 98 -33.26 23.82 29.25
CA LYS A 98 -34.60 24.25 29.70
C LYS A 98 -34.84 25.74 29.44
N GLY A 99 -35.73 26.07 28.51
CA GLY A 99 -36.21 27.46 28.38
C GLY A 99 -36.96 27.86 27.11
N GLN A 100 -37.13 26.98 26.12
CA GLN A 100 -37.56 27.41 24.79
C GLN A 100 -38.98 26.93 24.44
N GLU A 101 -39.78 27.84 23.89
CA GLU A 101 -41.20 27.66 23.57
C GLU A 101 -41.42 26.38 22.73
N ARG A 102 -42.36 25.54 23.16
CA ARG A 102 -42.40 24.10 22.83
C ARG A 102 -42.47 23.76 21.33
N LEU A 103 -43.10 24.59 20.49
CA LEU A 103 -43.33 24.27 19.08
C LEU A 103 -42.09 24.56 18.21
N ASP A 104 -41.53 25.76 18.34
CA ASP A 104 -40.31 26.16 17.61
C ASP A 104 -39.11 25.33 18.06
N SER A 105 -39.10 24.92 19.33
CA SER A 105 -38.09 24.00 19.87
C SER A 105 -38.17 22.61 19.25
N CYS A 106 -39.38 22.13 18.95
CA CYS A 106 -39.58 20.81 18.33
C CYS A 106 -39.14 20.81 16.86
N LEU A 107 -39.49 21.85 16.10
CA LEU A 107 -39.05 22.00 14.72
C LEU A 107 -37.52 22.11 14.63
N LYS A 108 -36.92 22.95 15.48
CA LYS A 108 -35.46 23.13 15.53
C LYS A 108 -34.73 21.86 15.97
N SER A 109 -35.28 21.12 16.94
CA SER A 109 -34.77 19.81 17.34
C SER A 109 -34.79 18.83 16.16
N SER A 110 -35.89 18.77 15.41
CA SER A 110 -36.00 17.92 14.22
C SER A 110 -34.97 18.27 13.15
N GLU A 111 -34.75 19.56 12.88
CA GLU A 111 -33.72 20.01 11.94
C GLU A 111 -32.31 19.61 12.40
N ASN A 112 -32.01 19.80 13.68
CA ASN A 112 -30.73 19.42 14.27
C ASN A 112 -30.48 17.90 14.18
N VAL A 113 -31.49 17.08 14.43
CA VAL A 113 -31.40 15.61 14.28
C VAL A 113 -31.08 15.25 12.82
N VAL A 114 -31.78 15.85 11.85
CA VAL A 114 -31.54 15.58 10.43
C VAL A 114 -30.12 15.98 10.02
N LEU A 115 -29.65 17.13 10.48
CA LEU A 115 -28.28 17.60 10.21
C LEU A 115 -27.23 16.66 10.82
N ALA A 116 -27.41 16.24 12.07
CA ALA A 116 -26.53 15.29 12.75
C ALA A 116 -26.42 13.97 11.98
N ILE A 117 -27.57 13.43 11.54
CA ILE A 117 -27.61 12.20 10.74
C ILE A 117 -26.93 12.39 9.38
N GLN A 118 -27.13 13.53 8.70
CA GLN A 118 -26.49 13.79 7.41
C GLN A 118 -24.96 13.91 7.53
N LEU A 119 -24.49 14.60 8.58
CA LEU A 119 -23.05 14.70 8.89
C LEU A 119 -22.46 13.33 9.18
N PHE A 120 -23.12 12.54 10.03
CA PHE A 120 -22.71 11.17 10.32
C PHE A 120 -22.66 10.31 9.05
N ARG A 121 -23.67 10.39 8.18
CA ARG A 121 -23.71 9.64 6.92
C ARG A 121 -22.51 9.99 6.05
N ARG A 122 -22.27 11.28 5.83
CA ARG A 122 -21.14 11.77 5.05
C ARG A 122 -19.82 11.23 5.59
N ASP A 123 -19.63 11.27 6.90
CA ASP A 123 -18.36 10.88 7.51
C ASP A 123 -18.20 9.34 7.60
N ALA A 124 -19.28 8.60 7.80
CA ALA A 124 -19.29 7.14 7.73
C ALA A 124 -19.01 6.62 6.31
N PHE A 125 -19.46 7.31 5.26
CA PHE A 125 -19.10 6.96 3.89
C PHE A 125 -17.60 7.09 3.61
N LYS A 126 -16.92 8.07 4.23
CA LYS A 126 -15.46 8.20 4.13
C LYS A 126 -14.75 6.99 4.73
N VAL A 127 -15.26 6.49 5.86
CA VAL A 127 -14.72 5.29 6.52
C VAL A 127 -14.94 4.03 5.68
N LEU A 128 -16.11 3.87 5.07
CA LEU A 128 -16.47 2.64 4.35
C LEU A 128 -15.91 2.54 2.91
N GLN A 129 -15.37 3.63 2.35
CA GLN A 129 -14.81 3.64 0.99
C GLN A 129 -13.34 4.04 0.98
N PRO A 130 -12.42 3.21 1.53
CA PRO A 130 -11.00 3.51 1.54
C PRO A 130 -10.36 3.48 0.14
N GLY A 131 -11.00 2.81 -0.83
CA GLY A 131 -10.44 2.53 -2.17
C GLY A 131 -10.13 3.75 -3.04
N GLN A 132 -10.67 4.94 -2.75
CA GLN A 132 -10.39 6.16 -3.53
C GLN A 132 -9.23 7.00 -2.98
N SER A 133 -8.76 6.74 -1.75
CA SER A 133 -7.82 7.60 -1.02
C SER A 133 -6.50 6.91 -0.64
N LEU A 134 -6.42 5.58 -0.70
CA LEU A 134 -5.24 4.80 -0.30
C LEU A 134 -3.99 5.01 -1.19
N SER A 135 -4.12 5.53 -2.41
CA SER A 135 -2.96 5.83 -3.27
C SER A 135 -2.29 7.18 -2.95
N SER A 136 -2.89 7.99 -2.07
CA SER A 136 -2.44 9.35 -1.82
C SER A 136 -1.60 9.46 -0.55
N ALA A 137 -0.55 10.29 -0.61
CA ALA A 137 0.23 10.69 0.56
C ALA A 137 -0.62 11.34 1.66
N LEU A 138 -1.85 11.78 1.34
CA LEU A 138 -2.80 12.47 2.21
C LEU A 138 -3.81 11.56 2.92
N ALA A 139 -3.71 10.23 2.78
CA ALA A 139 -4.66 9.30 3.43
C ALA A 139 -4.71 9.44 4.96
N SER A 140 -3.60 9.86 5.59
CA SER A 140 -3.54 10.11 7.04
C SER A 140 -4.32 11.35 7.47
N ASP A 141 -4.43 12.36 6.62
CA ASP A 141 -5.13 13.62 6.96
C ASP A 141 -6.65 13.43 6.92
N LEU A 142 -7.13 12.42 6.17
CA LEU A 142 -8.55 12.15 6.01
C LEU A 142 -9.23 11.64 7.29
N TYR A 143 -8.49 10.90 8.11
CA TYR A 143 -8.99 10.27 9.35
C TYR A 143 -8.47 10.96 10.61
N TYR A 144 -7.83 12.11 10.46
CA TYR A 144 -7.32 12.88 11.58
C TYR A 144 -8.48 13.56 12.33
N VAL A 145 -8.50 13.39 13.65
CA VAL A 145 -9.43 14.07 14.56
C VAL A 145 -8.64 15.15 15.28
N LEU A 146 -9.18 16.36 15.33
CA LEU A 146 -8.56 17.46 16.08
C LEU A 146 -8.68 17.22 17.58
N ASP A 147 -7.63 17.52 18.34
CA ASP A 147 -7.61 17.34 19.79
C ASP A 147 -8.71 18.15 20.47
N GLU A 148 -9.05 19.32 19.90
CA GLU A 148 -10.15 20.16 20.38
C GLU A 148 -11.52 19.47 20.25
N GLU A 149 -11.77 18.79 19.12
CA GLU A 149 -13.03 18.06 18.89
C GLU A 149 -13.15 16.85 19.83
N GLU A 150 -12.06 16.11 20.05
CA GLU A 150 -12.06 15.01 21.03
C GLU A 150 -12.23 15.54 22.45
N HIS A 151 -11.62 16.68 22.79
CA HIS A 151 -11.76 17.30 24.11
C HIS A 151 -13.20 17.73 24.40
N GLU A 152 -13.90 18.29 23.41
CA GLU A 152 -15.31 18.65 23.53
C GLU A 152 -16.18 17.41 23.84
N LEU A 153 -15.96 16.30 23.14
CA LEU A 153 -16.68 15.06 23.42
C LEU A 153 -16.36 14.52 24.81
N VAL A 154 -15.09 14.56 25.23
CA VAL A 154 -14.68 14.14 26.57
C VAL A 154 -15.36 14.99 27.66
N PHE A 155 -15.37 16.31 27.49
CA PHE A 155 -16.00 17.24 28.42
C PHE A 155 -17.51 16.95 28.59
N ASN A 156 -18.18 16.57 27.51
CA ASN A 156 -19.60 16.22 27.52
C ASN A 156 -19.88 14.75 27.91
N GLY A 157 -18.86 13.97 28.31
CA GLY A 157 -19.01 12.58 28.76
C GLY A 157 -18.97 11.51 27.66
N TYR A 158 -18.75 11.91 26.40
CA TYR A 158 -18.60 11.03 25.23
C TYR A 158 -17.13 10.72 24.90
N GLY A 159 -16.24 10.82 25.89
CA GLY A 159 -14.82 10.47 25.74
C GLY A 159 -14.59 8.97 25.52
N CYS A 160 -13.44 8.62 24.94
CA CYS A 160 -13.01 7.23 24.73
C CYS A 160 -12.97 6.40 26.02
N SER A 161 -12.77 7.05 27.17
CA SER A 161 -12.74 6.42 28.50
C SER A 161 -14.10 5.91 28.97
N HIS A 162 -15.20 6.52 28.51
CA HIS A 162 -16.55 6.27 29.01
C HIS A 162 -17.38 5.38 28.08
N SER A 163 -17.08 5.38 26.79
CA SER A 163 -17.75 4.53 25.79
C SER A 163 -16.74 3.62 25.09
N ARG A 164 -16.61 2.38 25.58
CA ARG A 164 -15.79 1.33 24.94
C ARG A 164 -16.49 0.70 23.73
N VAL A 165 -17.25 1.48 22.98
CA VAL A 165 -17.93 0.97 21.78
C VAL A 165 -16.90 0.98 20.65
N GLU A 166 -16.35 -0.19 20.35
CA GLU A 166 -15.55 -0.39 19.14
C GLU A 166 -16.49 -0.37 17.93
N VAL A 167 -16.43 0.71 17.16
CA VAL A 167 -17.27 0.88 15.96
C VAL A 167 -16.62 0.11 14.82
N THR A 168 -17.21 -1.03 14.47
CA THR A 168 -16.80 -1.82 13.30
C THR A 168 -17.42 -1.25 12.01
N GLU A 169 -16.79 -1.55 10.87
CA GLU A 169 -17.35 -1.19 9.56
C GLU A 169 -18.76 -1.78 9.35
N GLU A 170 -18.99 -2.99 9.86
CA GLU A 170 -20.30 -3.67 9.83
C GLU A 170 -21.36 -2.84 10.57
N LEU A 171 -21.04 -2.32 11.76
CA LEU A 171 -21.93 -1.45 12.52
C LEU A 171 -22.26 -0.18 11.74
N LEU A 172 -21.28 0.45 11.08
CA LEU A 172 -21.53 1.61 10.24
C LEU A 172 -22.45 1.28 9.06
N VAL A 173 -22.23 0.14 8.39
CA VAL A 173 -23.11 -0.32 7.30
C VAL A 173 -24.53 -0.53 7.80
N TYR A 174 -24.71 -1.12 8.98
CA TYR A 174 -26.02 -1.31 9.58
C TYR A 174 -26.72 0.01 9.92
N LEU A 175 -25.98 0.98 10.44
CA LEU A 175 -26.53 2.31 10.75
C LEU A 175 -26.92 3.09 9.48
N LEU A 176 -26.19 2.91 8.38
CA LEU A 176 -26.47 3.57 7.11
C LEU A 176 -27.60 2.90 6.32
N TYR A 177 -27.69 1.57 6.37
CA TYR A 177 -28.60 0.75 5.57
C TYR A 177 -29.37 -0.26 6.44
N PRO A 178 -30.26 0.22 7.33
CA PRO A 178 -30.98 -0.66 8.25
C PRO A 178 -31.84 -1.72 7.53
N GLU A 179 -32.30 -1.42 6.31
CA GLU A 179 -33.13 -2.34 5.52
C GLU A 179 -32.40 -3.60 5.04
N ARG A 180 -31.07 -3.57 4.92
CA ARG A 180 -30.28 -4.75 4.49
C ARG A 180 -30.39 -5.91 5.47
N ASN A 181 -30.77 -5.65 6.72
CA ASN A 181 -30.88 -6.66 7.79
C ASN A 181 -32.20 -7.42 7.77
N LEU A 182 -33.23 -6.86 7.16
CA LEU A 182 -34.55 -7.49 7.09
C LEU A 182 -34.61 -8.58 6.01
N SER A 183 -33.66 -8.59 5.07
CA SER A 183 -33.62 -9.57 3.97
C SER A 183 -33.01 -10.93 4.36
N GLY A 184 -32.36 -11.05 5.53
CA GLY A 184 -31.73 -12.30 6.00
C GLY A 184 -32.64 -13.21 6.84
N LYS A 185 -33.91 -12.84 7.06
CA LYS A 185 -34.91 -13.60 7.82
C LYS A 185 -36.07 -14.08 6.94
N LYS A 186 -35.77 -14.74 5.82
CA LYS A 186 -36.76 -15.48 5.03
C LYS A 186 -36.32 -16.92 4.86
#